data_AF-A0A2V5R1B0-F1
#
_entry.id   AF-A0A2V5R1B0-F1
#
_cell.length_a   1.000
_cell.length_b   1.000
_cell.length_c   1.000
_cell.angle_alpha   90.00
_cell.angle_beta   90.00
_cell.angle_gamma   90.00
#
_symmetry.space_group_name_H-M   'P 1'
#
loop_
_entity.id
_entity.type
_entity.pdbx_description
1 polymer ?
#
loop_
_entity_poly.entity_id
_entity_poly.type
_entity_poly.pdbx_seq_one_letter_code
_entity_poly.pdbx_strand_id
1 'polypeptide(L)'
;MKIQTENMTAQLITKGVTKTLSIVVTVVCIGLLPVHAQGQVQAKAKTQYNVSTLPDFGGTSSGGNSINDQSWAAGYSRLPNRNRHATLWRNGVLSDLGTLGGPNSSVTWNVKNTAGIIVGISQTADPQLLGESWSSAFFYSTPNNVGYINLGFVW
;
A
#
# COMPACT_ATOMS: atom_id res chain seq x y z
N MET A 1 -56.53 -79.76 -9.92
CA MET A 1 -55.07 -79.81 -10.21
C MET A 1 -54.71 -78.45 -10.81
N LYS A 2 -54.01 -77.50 -10.21
CA LYS A 2 -53.26 -77.37 -8.95
C LYS A 2 -53.95 -76.39 -8.00
N ILE A 3 -53.89 -76.72 -6.72
CA ILE A 3 -54.06 -75.82 -5.58
C ILE A 3 -52.69 -75.15 -5.36
N GLN A 4 -52.65 -73.84 -5.14
CA GLN A 4 -51.76 -73.30 -4.11
C GLN A 4 -52.22 -71.91 -3.64
N THR A 5 -52.65 -71.96 -2.39
CA THR A 5 -52.76 -70.93 -1.37
C THR A 5 -51.43 -70.19 -1.20
N GLU A 6 -51.47 -68.89 -0.93
CA GLU A 6 -50.72 -68.33 0.20
C GLU A 6 -51.33 -67.01 0.66
N ASN A 7 -51.72 -67.03 1.94
CA ASN A 7 -52.12 -65.90 2.74
C ASN A 7 -50.93 -64.97 2.97
N MET A 8 -51.17 -63.69 3.27
CA MET A 8 -50.74 -63.07 4.52
C MET A 8 -51.39 -61.68 4.66
N THR A 9 -52.38 -61.65 5.54
CA THR A 9 -52.98 -60.47 6.17
C THR A 9 -51.93 -59.73 7.01
N ALA A 10 -51.75 -58.43 6.77
CA ALA A 10 -51.12 -57.51 7.71
C ALA A 10 -52.13 -56.40 8.06
N GLN A 11 -52.33 -56.22 9.36
CA GLN A 11 -53.42 -55.46 9.95
C GLN A 11 -53.21 -53.94 9.91
N LEU A 12 -54.33 -53.23 9.82
CA LEU A 12 -54.50 -51.78 9.94
C LEU A 12 -53.93 -51.25 11.27
N ILE A 13 -53.16 -50.15 11.20
CA ILE A 13 -53.04 -49.20 12.32
C ILE A 13 -53.49 -47.81 11.84
N THR A 14 -54.59 -47.37 12.43
CA THR A 14 -55.30 -46.11 12.29
C THR A 14 -54.52 -44.94 12.91
N LYS A 15 -54.69 -43.74 12.32
CA LYS A 15 -54.98 -42.47 13.02
C LYS A 15 -55.23 -41.37 11.98
N GLY A 16 -56.49 -40.99 11.78
CA GLY A 16 -56.87 -39.84 10.96
C GLY A 16 -56.91 -38.55 11.77
N VAL A 17 -56.71 -37.41 11.10
CA VAL A 17 -57.38 -36.14 11.42
C VAL A 17 -57.60 -35.37 10.11
N THR A 18 -58.79 -34.78 10.03
CA THR A 18 -59.54 -34.11 8.97
C THR A 18 -58.93 -32.84 8.35
N LYS A 19 -59.33 -32.60 7.09
CA LYS A 19 -59.18 -31.37 6.29
C LYS A 19 -59.97 -30.19 6.88
N THR A 20 -59.39 -28.98 6.88
CA THR A 20 -60.16 -27.74 6.63
C THR A 20 -59.31 -26.71 5.89
N LEU A 21 -59.82 -26.25 4.75
CA LEU A 21 -59.29 -25.19 3.89
C LEU A 21 -59.88 -23.85 4.38
N SER A 22 -59.05 -22.88 4.76
CA SER A 22 -59.52 -21.54 5.15
C SER A 22 -58.96 -20.48 4.20
N ILE A 23 -59.88 -19.81 3.52
CA ILE A 23 -59.69 -18.62 2.68
C ILE A 23 -59.23 -17.46 3.58
N VAL A 24 -58.06 -16.88 3.31
CA VAL A 24 -57.62 -15.65 4.00
C VAL A 24 -58.11 -14.45 3.21
N VAL A 25 -59.04 -13.71 3.81
CA VAL A 25 -59.54 -12.41 3.36
C VAL A 25 -58.44 -11.36 3.54
N THR A 26 -58.14 -10.63 2.48
CA THR A 26 -57.19 -9.50 2.46
C THR A 26 -57.69 -8.36 3.35
N VAL A 27 -56.99 -8.08 4.45
CA VAL A 27 -57.15 -6.83 5.21
C VAL A 27 -56.06 -5.87 4.76
N VAL A 28 -56.45 -4.83 4.02
CA VAL A 28 -55.59 -3.69 3.71
C VAL A 28 -55.48 -2.83 4.97
N CYS A 29 -54.45 -3.06 5.77
CA CYS A 29 -54.04 -2.14 6.83
C CYS A 29 -53.18 -1.03 6.20
N ILE A 30 -53.74 0.16 5.99
CA ILE A 30 -52.94 1.39 5.80
C ILE A 30 -52.43 1.78 7.18
N GLY A 31 -51.38 1.09 7.63
CA GLY A 31 -50.63 1.48 8.80
C GLY A 31 -49.72 2.66 8.44
N LEU A 32 -49.93 3.80 9.07
CA LEU A 32 -48.92 4.86 9.16
C LEU A 32 -47.66 4.26 9.80
N LEU A 33 -46.67 3.91 8.99
CA LEU A 33 -45.35 3.61 9.51
C LEU A 33 -44.77 4.95 10.00
N PRO A 34 -44.27 5.04 11.25
CA PRO A 34 -43.36 6.12 11.57
C PRO A 34 -42.14 5.93 10.65
N VAL A 35 -41.95 6.89 9.74
CA VAL A 35 -40.66 7.10 9.11
C VAL A 35 -39.69 7.36 10.25
N HIS A 36 -38.98 6.31 10.67
CA HIS A 36 -37.78 6.46 11.44
C HIS A 36 -36.78 7.07 10.47
N ALA A 37 -36.60 8.39 10.54
CA ALA A 37 -35.45 9.05 9.97
C ALA A 37 -34.23 8.51 10.72
N GLN A 38 -33.74 7.34 10.32
CA GLN A 38 -32.46 6.83 10.75
C GLN A 38 -31.44 7.79 10.15
N GLY A 39 -31.07 8.83 10.90
CA GLY A 39 -29.96 9.67 10.57
C GLY A 39 -28.78 8.75 10.35
N GLN A 40 -28.38 8.56 9.09
CA GLN A 40 -27.14 7.89 8.75
C GLN A 40 -26.04 8.82 9.22
N VAL A 41 -25.69 8.76 10.50
CA VAL A 41 -24.40 9.25 10.95
C VAL A 41 -23.41 8.30 10.31
N GLN A 42 -22.94 8.63 9.11
CA GLN A 42 -21.83 7.92 8.51
C GLN A 42 -20.68 8.01 9.50
N ALA A 43 -20.41 6.91 10.20
CA ALA A 43 -19.22 6.80 11.02
C ALA A 43 -18.04 7.01 10.08
N LYS A 44 -17.35 8.15 10.20
CA LYS A 44 -16.13 8.41 9.46
C LYS A 44 -15.16 7.30 9.83
N ALA A 45 -14.88 6.38 8.90
CA ALA A 45 -13.98 5.26 9.15
C ALA A 45 -12.65 5.81 9.69
N LYS A 46 -12.26 5.38 10.89
CA LYS A 46 -10.98 5.76 11.48
C LYS A 46 -9.89 5.03 10.70
N THR A 47 -9.16 5.75 9.84
CA THR A 47 -8.01 5.19 9.12
C THR A 47 -7.03 4.62 10.14
N GLN A 48 -6.83 3.31 10.09
CA GLN A 48 -5.74 2.66 10.81
C GLN A 48 -4.49 2.76 9.94
N TYR A 49 -3.43 3.36 10.48
CA TYR A 49 -2.12 3.41 9.82
C TYR A 49 -1.10 2.71 10.71
N ASN A 50 -0.14 2.04 10.09
CA ASN A 50 1.05 1.55 10.77
C ASN A 50 2.19 2.53 10.53
N VAL A 51 2.88 2.94 11.59
CA VAL A 51 4.10 3.76 11.50
C VAL A 51 5.28 2.82 11.63
N SER A 52 6.19 2.87 10.66
CA SER A 52 7.43 2.09 10.70
C SER A 52 8.61 2.97 10.38
N THR A 53 9.67 2.83 11.18
CA THR A 53 10.95 3.46 10.92
C THR A 53 11.67 2.68 9.82
N LEU A 54 12.14 3.38 8.80
CA LEU A 54 12.99 2.80 7.77
C LEU A 54 14.46 2.83 8.24
N PRO A 55 15.26 1.77 7.98
CA PRO A 55 16.68 1.76 8.33
C PRO A 55 17.48 2.81 7.54
N ASP A 56 18.62 3.23 8.08
CA ASP A 56 19.56 4.16 7.44
C ASP A 56 21.01 3.65 7.55
N PHE A 57 21.97 4.36 6.96
CA PHE A 57 23.39 3.99 6.98
C PHE A 57 24.13 4.45 8.25
N GLY A 58 23.43 4.90 9.30
CA GLY A 58 24.02 5.30 10.57
C GLY A 58 24.68 6.68 10.59
N GLY A 59 24.40 7.53 9.60
CA GLY A 59 24.84 8.93 9.59
C GLY A 59 23.90 9.87 10.34
N THR A 60 24.11 11.18 10.17
CA THR A 60 23.40 12.20 10.96
C THR A 60 21.98 12.51 10.48
N SER A 61 21.60 12.09 9.27
CA SER A 61 20.26 12.33 8.73
C SER A 61 19.93 11.40 7.56
N SER A 62 18.65 11.14 7.37
CA SER A 62 18.06 10.45 6.22
C SER A 62 16.74 11.12 5.84
N GLY A 63 16.26 10.90 4.62
CA GLY A 63 15.00 11.46 4.16
C GLY A 63 14.43 10.72 2.97
N GLY A 64 13.11 10.48 3.00
CA GLY A 64 12.35 9.95 1.87
C GLY A 64 11.77 11.09 1.02
N ASN A 65 11.99 11.05 -0.29
CA ASN A 65 11.50 12.03 -1.26
C ASN A 65 10.47 11.44 -2.24
N SER A 66 10.38 10.11 -2.31
CA SER A 66 9.42 9.40 -3.16
C SER A 66 8.86 8.17 -2.49
N ILE A 67 7.62 7.80 -2.85
CA ILE A 67 7.00 6.51 -2.56
C ILE A 67 6.08 6.11 -3.72
N ASN A 68 6.03 4.82 -4.06
CA ASN A 68 5.13 4.26 -5.08
C ASN A 68 4.11 3.27 -4.48
N ASP A 69 3.19 2.78 -5.32
CA ASP A 69 2.12 1.85 -4.90
C ASP A 69 2.62 0.43 -4.58
N GLN A 70 3.91 0.15 -4.78
CA GLN A 70 4.56 -1.11 -4.37
C GLN A 70 5.24 -0.98 -3.00
N SER A 71 4.99 0.10 -2.26
CA SER A 71 5.66 0.42 -0.99
C SER A 71 7.18 0.60 -1.14
N TRP A 72 7.64 1.02 -2.32
CA TRP A 72 9.03 1.39 -2.51
C TRP A 72 9.16 2.87 -2.19
N ALA A 73 10.00 3.19 -1.22
CA ALA A 73 10.37 4.57 -0.94
C ALA A 73 11.77 4.85 -1.48
N ALA A 74 12.03 6.08 -1.90
CA ALA A 74 13.35 6.49 -2.34
C ALA A 74 13.69 7.89 -1.83
N GLY A 75 14.98 8.17 -1.68
CA GLY A 75 15.44 9.45 -1.14
C GLY A 75 16.95 9.42 -0.94
N TYR A 76 17.36 9.70 0.29
CA TYR A 76 18.77 9.65 0.69
C TYR A 76 18.97 9.18 2.13
N SER A 77 20.17 8.70 2.39
CA SER A 77 20.68 8.42 3.74
C SER A 77 22.13 8.89 3.85
N ARG A 78 22.49 9.49 4.99
CA ARG A 78 23.89 9.83 5.27
C ARG A 78 24.63 8.63 5.83
N LEU A 79 25.88 8.49 5.39
CA LEU A 79 26.86 7.58 5.97
C LEU A 79 27.52 8.23 7.20
N PRO A 80 28.26 7.46 8.02
CA PRO A 80 28.98 7.99 9.19
C PRO A 80 30.02 9.07 8.84
N ASN A 81 30.57 9.03 7.61
CA ASN A 81 31.50 10.04 7.09
C ASN A 81 30.79 11.33 6.61
N ARG A 82 29.49 11.48 6.85
CA ARG A 82 28.61 12.61 6.48
C ARG A 82 28.26 12.72 5.00
N ASN A 83 28.81 11.86 4.14
CA ASN A 83 28.38 11.77 2.74
C ASN A 83 26.93 11.32 2.66
N ARG A 84 26.23 11.76 1.63
CA ARG A 84 24.82 11.44 1.38
C ARG A 84 24.74 10.53 0.17
N HIS A 85 24.18 9.34 0.33
CA HIS A 85 23.92 8.44 -0.80
C HIS A 85 22.43 8.39 -1.13
N ALA A 86 22.13 8.28 -2.42
CA ALA A 86 20.83 7.93 -2.95
C ALA A 86 20.43 6.56 -2.42
N THR A 87 19.18 6.44 -2.01
CA THR A 87 18.72 5.30 -1.24
C THR A 87 17.36 4.85 -1.71
N LEU A 88 17.19 3.53 -1.77
CA LEU A 88 15.94 2.86 -2.05
C LEU A 88 15.56 1.96 -0.86
N TRP A 89 14.33 2.09 -0.39
CA TRP A 89 13.72 1.16 0.55
C TRP A 89 12.67 0.32 -0.18
N ARG A 90 12.92 -0.98 -0.30
CA ARG A 90 11.94 -1.95 -0.84
C ARG A 90 11.45 -2.84 0.29
N ASN A 91 10.17 -2.78 0.62
CA ASN A 91 9.58 -3.58 1.69
C ASN A 91 10.35 -3.43 3.02
N GLY A 92 10.78 -2.21 3.35
CA GLY A 92 11.58 -1.91 4.55
C GLY A 92 13.08 -2.23 4.45
N VAL A 93 13.54 -2.85 3.36
CA VAL A 93 14.96 -3.16 3.15
C VAL A 93 15.69 -1.98 2.51
N LEU A 94 16.72 -1.48 3.18
CA LEU A 94 17.60 -0.42 2.73
C LEU A 94 18.56 -0.90 1.63
N SER A 95 18.61 -0.18 0.51
CA SER A 95 19.55 -0.40 -0.59
C SER A 95 20.28 0.90 -0.91
N ASP A 96 21.61 0.83 -0.99
CA ASP A 96 22.45 1.93 -1.48
C ASP A 96 22.40 1.95 -3.02
N LEU A 97 22.05 3.09 -3.61
CA LEU A 97 22.08 3.28 -5.06
C LEU A 97 23.45 3.80 -5.54
N GLY A 98 24.35 4.12 -4.61
CA GLY A 98 25.71 4.55 -4.89
C GLY A 98 25.80 5.96 -5.45
N THR A 99 26.95 6.29 -6.01
CA THR A 99 27.24 7.57 -6.66
C THR A 99 27.87 7.31 -8.03
N LEU A 100 28.00 8.37 -8.84
CA LEU A 100 28.75 8.37 -10.11
C LEU A 100 30.25 8.64 -9.90
N GLY A 101 30.78 8.28 -8.72
CA GLY A 101 32.19 8.41 -8.35
C GLY A 101 32.51 9.61 -7.44
N GLY A 102 31.60 10.57 -7.31
CA GLY A 102 31.71 11.64 -6.32
C GLY A 102 31.20 11.20 -4.93
N PRO A 103 31.28 12.07 -3.91
CA PRO A 103 30.92 11.70 -2.54
C PRO A 103 29.41 11.68 -2.27
N ASN A 104 28.58 12.38 -3.06
CA ASN A 104 27.15 12.48 -2.77
C ASN A 104 26.24 12.15 -3.96
N SER A 105 25.08 11.57 -3.65
CA SER A 105 23.97 11.30 -4.56
C SER A 105 22.64 11.41 -3.83
N SER A 106 21.53 11.54 -4.55
CA SER A 106 20.18 11.50 -3.97
C SER A 106 19.10 11.29 -5.01
N VAL A 107 18.01 10.65 -4.59
CA VAL A 107 16.71 10.81 -5.25
C VAL A 107 16.07 12.08 -4.72
N THR A 108 16.18 13.19 -5.45
CA THR A 108 15.74 14.52 -5.00
C THR A 108 14.30 14.83 -5.36
N TRP A 109 13.76 14.14 -6.35
CA TRP A 109 12.41 14.35 -6.87
C TRP A 109 11.49 13.18 -6.50
N ASN A 110 10.19 13.46 -6.50
CA ASN A 110 9.17 12.42 -6.35
C ASN A 110 9.09 11.58 -7.64
N VAL A 111 9.69 10.38 -7.57
CA VAL A 111 9.68 9.35 -8.62
C VAL A 111 8.62 8.29 -8.31
N LYS A 112 7.40 8.51 -8.81
CA LYS A 112 6.25 7.62 -8.56
C LYS A 112 6.09 6.61 -9.70
N ASN A 113 6.99 5.64 -9.76
CA ASN A 113 6.97 4.61 -10.80
C ASN A 113 6.99 3.20 -10.20
N THR A 114 6.10 2.33 -10.65
CA THR A 114 5.98 0.92 -10.23
C THR A 114 6.71 -0.05 -11.17
N ALA A 115 7.26 0.44 -12.30
CA ALA A 115 8.16 -0.34 -13.15
C ALA A 115 9.60 -0.42 -12.58
N GLY A 116 9.84 0.21 -11.43
CA GLY A 116 11.10 0.16 -10.71
C GLY A 116 12.19 1.11 -11.20
N ILE A 117 11.90 1.98 -12.15
CA ILE A 117 12.83 3.03 -12.59
C ILE A 117 12.88 4.12 -11.52
N ILE A 118 14.10 4.41 -11.06
CA ILE A 118 14.39 5.47 -10.11
C ILE A 118 15.32 6.47 -10.77
N VAL A 119 15.05 7.76 -10.59
CA VAL A 119 15.93 8.82 -11.08
C VAL A 119 16.39 9.72 -9.95
N GLY A 120 17.60 10.25 -10.07
CA GLY A 120 18.18 11.12 -9.07
C GLY A 120 19.34 11.93 -9.62
N ILE A 121 20.05 12.59 -8.73
CA ILE A 121 21.25 13.37 -9.03
C ILE A 121 22.43 12.76 -8.29
N SER A 122 23.60 12.75 -8.92
CA SER A 122 24.83 12.30 -8.30
C SER A 122 26.01 13.16 -8.71
N GLN A 123 26.91 13.37 -7.75
CA GLN A 123 28.25 13.87 -8.01
C GLN A 123 29.06 12.83 -8.76
N THR A 124 29.83 13.30 -9.73
CA THR A 124 30.77 12.51 -10.54
C THR A 124 32.16 12.50 -9.93
N ALA A 125 33.03 11.60 -10.40
CA ALA A 125 34.46 11.65 -10.11
C ALA A 125 35.16 12.86 -10.77
N ASP A 126 34.58 13.38 -11.87
CA ASP A 126 35.15 14.50 -12.59
C ASP A 126 35.11 15.81 -11.77
N PRO A 127 36.26 16.48 -11.57
CA PRO A 127 36.31 17.70 -10.78
C PRO A 127 35.72 18.88 -11.56
N GLN A 128 34.96 19.73 -10.85
CA GLN A 128 34.64 21.07 -11.35
C GLN A 128 35.80 22.01 -11.04
N LEU A 129 36.74 22.13 -12.00
CA LEU A 129 38.02 22.84 -11.84
C LEU A 129 37.88 24.32 -11.49
N LEU A 130 36.77 24.95 -11.89
CA LEU A 130 36.52 26.37 -11.63
C LEU A 130 35.88 26.63 -10.26
N GLY A 131 35.60 25.58 -9.48
CA GLY A 131 34.97 25.71 -8.17
C GLY A 131 33.53 26.23 -8.22
N GLU A 132 32.93 26.27 -9.41
CA GLU A 132 31.57 26.75 -9.61
C GLU A 132 30.54 25.80 -8.99
N SER A 133 29.45 26.37 -8.47
CA SER A 133 28.41 25.62 -7.78
C SER A 133 27.20 25.27 -8.66
N TRP A 134 27.15 25.73 -9.93
CA TRP A 134 25.93 25.69 -10.74
C TRP A 134 25.26 24.31 -10.83
N SER A 135 26.03 23.22 -10.86
CA SER A 135 25.49 21.86 -10.94
C SER A 135 25.07 21.28 -9.59
N SER A 136 25.66 21.75 -8.48
CA SER A 136 25.44 21.21 -7.13
C SER A 136 24.52 22.07 -6.26
N ALA A 137 24.46 23.38 -6.49
CA ALA A 137 23.93 24.36 -5.55
C ALA A 137 22.47 24.11 -5.15
N PHE A 138 21.70 23.54 -6.07
CA PHE A 138 20.29 23.21 -5.84
C PHE A 138 20.09 21.88 -5.09
N PHE A 139 21.11 21.04 -5.00
CA PHE A 139 21.00 19.67 -4.49
C PHE A 139 21.75 19.43 -3.18
N TYR A 140 22.83 20.19 -2.97
CA TYR A 140 23.74 20.04 -1.83
C TYR A 140 24.06 21.40 -1.20
N SER A 141 24.36 21.38 0.10
CA SER A 141 24.83 22.53 0.85
C SER A 141 26.36 22.59 0.88
N THR A 142 26.91 23.78 1.13
CA THR A 142 28.34 23.95 1.42
C THR A 142 28.80 23.01 2.56
N PRO A 143 30.01 22.43 2.49
CA PRO A 143 31.01 22.60 1.44
C PRO A 143 30.83 21.64 0.23
N ASN A 144 29.81 20.79 0.24
CA ASN A 144 29.63 19.73 -0.77
C ASN A 144 29.00 20.23 -2.08
N ASN A 145 28.84 21.54 -2.26
CA ASN A 145 28.17 22.13 -3.42
C ASN A 145 29.11 22.85 -4.39
N VAL A 146 30.42 22.66 -4.24
CA VAL A 146 31.47 23.21 -5.11
C VAL A 146 32.49 22.12 -5.42
N GLY A 147 33.20 22.23 -6.55
CA GLY A 147 34.26 21.30 -6.92
C GLY A 147 33.80 19.97 -7.54
N TYR A 148 32.48 19.75 -7.66
CA TYR A 148 31.91 18.55 -8.28
C TYR A 148 31.02 18.89 -9.46
N ILE A 149 31.05 18.05 -10.49
CA ILE A 149 30.03 17.99 -11.52
C ILE A 149 28.90 17.06 -11.04
N ASN A 150 27.65 17.44 -11.31
CA ASN A 150 26.48 16.64 -10.96
C ASN A 150 25.74 16.24 -12.22
N LEU A 151 25.42 14.96 -12.33
CA LEU A 151 24.63 14.41 -13.42
C LEU A 151 23.39 13.71 -12.88
N GLY A 152 22.35 13.70 -13.69
CA GLY A 152 21.21 12.83 -13.45
C GLY A 152 21.63 11.36 -13.60
N PHE A 153 21.05 10.48 -12.79
CA PHE A 153 21.18 9.03 -12.96
C PHE A 153 19.81 8.38 -13.10
N VAL A 154 19.82 7.19 -13.71
CA VAL A 154 18.68 6.27 -13.77
C VAL A 154 19.15 4.93 -13.19
N TRP A 155 18.35 4.34 -12.31
CA TRP A 155 18.54 3.01 -11.73
C TRP A 155 17.35 2.13 -12.07
#